data_AF-A0A3B0T282-F1
#
_entry.id   AF-A0A3B0T282-F1
#
_cell.length_a   1.000
_cell.length_b   1.000
_cell.length_c   1.000
_cell.angle_alpha   90.00
_cell.angle_beta   90.00
_cell.angle_gamma   90.00
#
_symmetry.space_group_name_H-M   'P 1'
#
loop_
_entity.id
_entity.type
_entity.pdbx_description
1 polymer ?
#
loop_
_entity_poly.entity_id
_entity_poly.type
_entity_poly.pdbx_seq_one_letter_code
_entity_poly.pdbx_strand_id
1 'polypeptide(L)'
;MTNTTRVKPPIWFWIVSVLALLWNLLGVMAYLAQVNMTDETLAALPEAERALYENQPIWATMAFAIAVWGGALGSLALLLRKRWARAVLLISLIGIIVQNDPFVFFKQ
;
A
#
# COMPACT_ATOMS: atom_id res chain seq x y z
N MET A 1 -35.56 25.11 18.85
CA MET A 1 -34.14 24.87 19.20
C MET A 1 -33.70 23.56 18.56
N THR A 2 -32.83 23.60 17.56
CA THR A 2 -32.31 22.40 16.90
C THR A 2 -31.09 21.90 17.67
N ASN A 3 -31.25 20.82 18.43
CA ASN A 3 -30.15 20.16 19.13
C ASN A 3 -29.23 19.49 18.11
N THR A 4 -28.12 20.14 17.75
CA THR A 4 -27.06 19.53 16.94
C THR A 4 -26.28 18.55 17.82
N THR A 5 -26.70 17.29 17.84
CA THR A 5 -25.95 16.21 18.49
C THR A 5 -24.60 16.04 17.80
N ARG A 6 -23.51 16.40 18.48
CA ARG A 6 -22.15 16.24 17.99
C ARG A 6 -21.81 14.74 17.99
N VAL A 7 -22.05 14.07 16.86
CA VAL A 7 -21.75 12.64 16.69
C VAL A 7 -20.23 12.44 16.81
N LYS A 8 -19.79 11.79 17.89
CA LYS A 8 -18.39 11.40 18.06
C LYS A 8 -18.07 10.27 17.07
N PRO A 9 -16.87 10.24 16.46
CA PRO A 9 -16.47 9.10 15.65
C PRO A 9 -16.55 7.82 16.47
N PRO A 10 -17.17 6.75 15.95
CA PRO A 10 -17.29 5.49 16.67
C PRO A 10 -15.92 4.85 16.90
N ILE A 11 -15.77 4.02 17.94
CA ILE A 11 -14.47 3.40 18.30
C ILE A 11 -13.90 2.56 17.14
N TRP A 12 -14.75 1.88 16.38
CA TRP A 12 -14.32 1.09 15.22
C TRP A 12 -13.56 1.91 14.18
N PHE A 13 -13.88 3.20 14.03
CA PHE A 13 -13.19 4.09 13.10
C PHE A 13 -11.70 4.18 13.44
N TRP A 14 -11.38 4.31 14.73
CA TRP A 14 -10.01 4.37 15.21
C TRP A 14 -9.28 3.05 15.03
N ILE A 15 -9.93 1.93 15.37
CA ILE A 15 -9.36 0.59 15.20
C ILE A 15 -8.98 0.34 13.74
N VAL A 16 -9.92 0.57 12.81
CA VAL A 16 -9.69 0.39 11.37
C VAL A 16 -8.58 1.31 10.87
N SER A 17 -8.56 2.57 11.29
CA SER A 17 -7.55 3.54 10.85
C SER A 17 -6.14 3.16 11.32
N VAL A 18 -6.00 2.65 12.55
CA VAL A 18 -4.71 2.17 13.08
C VAL A 18 -4.26 0.91 12.34
N LEU A 19 -5.15 -0.07 12.17
CA LEU A 19 -4.82 -1.31 11.46
C LEU A 19 -4.43 -1.04 10.00
N ALA A 20 -5.15 -0.15 9.31
CA ALA A 20 -4.82 0.25 7.96
C ALA A 20 -3.43 0.93 7.88
N LEU A 21 -3.09 1.78 8.86
CA LEU A 21 -1.77 2.40 8.91
C LEU A 21 -0.67 1.36 9.12
N LEU A 22 -0.85 0.45 10.08
CA LEU A 22 0.11 -0.63 10.35
C LEU A 22 0.33 -1.51 9.11
N TRP A 23 -0.75 -1.90 8.43
CA TRP A 23 -0.67 -2.69 7.20
C TRP A 23 0.14 -1.97 6.11
N ASN A 24 -0.15 -0.68 5.90
CA ASN A 24 0.57 0.09 4.89
C ASN A 24 2.05 0.32 5.26
N LEU A 25 2.37 0.45 6.55
CA LEU A 25 3.77 0.52 7.00
C LEU A 25 4.52 -0.79 6.73
N LEU A 26 3.88 -1.95 6.93
CA LEU A 26 4.45 -3.25 6.53
C LEU A 26 4.71 -3.29 5.01
N GLY A 27 3.77 -2.78 4.22
CA GLY A 27 3.94 -2.63 2.77
C GLY A 27 5.12 -1.72 2.40
N VAL A 28 5.28 -0.57 3.08
CA VAL A 28 6.42 0.34 2.87
C VAL A 28 7.74 -0.35 3.20
N MET A 29 7.79 -1.12 4.29
CA MET A 29 8.98 -1.90 4.64
C MET A 29 9.31 -2.95 3.58
N ALA A 30 8.30 -3.68 3.06
CA ALA A 30 8.49 -4.64 1.98
C ALA A 30 8.97 -3.98 0.68
N TYR A 31 8.40 -2.82 0.32
CA TYR A 31 8.85 -2.03 -0.83
C TYR A 31 10.31 -1.60 -0.66
N LEU A 32 10.68 -1.08 0.51
CA LEU A 32 12.06 -0.68 0.81
C LEU A 32 13.01 -1.88 0.76
N ALA A 33 12.62 -3.04 1.27
CA ALA A 33 13.42 -4.25 1.14
C ALA A 33 13.62 -4.66 -0.32
N GLN A 34 12.58 -4.57 -1.15
CA GLN A 34 12.64 -4.88 -2.57
C GLN A 34 13.55 -3.93 -3.35
N VAL A 35 13.43 -2.61 -3.15
CA VAL A 35 14.23 -1.63 -3.93
C VAL A 35 15.67 -1.48 -3.43
N ASN A 36 15.96 -1.88 -2.18
CA ASN A 36 17.33 -1.90 -1.64
C ASN A 36 17.99 -3.28 -1.76
N MET A 37 17.36 -4.24 -2.45
CA MET A 37 17.94 -5.56 -2.64
C MET A 37 19.13 -5.44 -3.59
N THR A 38 20.31 -5.89 -3.16
CA THR A 38 21.52 -5.86 -3.98
C THR A 38 21.59 -7.08 -4.89
N ASP A 39 22.30 -6.96 -6.00
CA ASP A 39 22.53 -8.06 -6.95
C ASP A 39 23.16 -9.30 -6.26
N GLU A 40 23.98 -9.07 -5.24
CA GLU A 40 24.60 -10.12 -4.42
C GLU A 40 23.54 -10.88 -3.59
N THR A 41 22.59 -10.16 -2.98
CA THR A 41 21.47 -10.78 -2.25
C THR A 41 20.49 -11.49 -3.18
N LEU A 42 20.26 -10.96 -4.38
CA LEU A 42 19.48 -11.61 -5.44
C LEU A 42 20.13 -12.92 -5.91
N ALA A 43 21.46 -12.91 -6.10
CA ALA A 43 22.21 -14.10 -6.50
C ALA A 43 22.22 -15.19 -5.42
N ALA A 44 22.10 -14.81 -4.14
CA ALA A 44 21.97 -15.74 -3.02
C ALA A 44 20.58 -16.40 -2.91
N LEU A 45 19.55 -15.87 -3.61
CA LEU A 45 18.22 -16.48 -3.64
C LEU A 45 18.20 -17.75 -4.51
N PRO A 46 17.36 -18.75 -4.16
CA PRO A 46 17.04 -19.86 -5.05
C PRO A 46 16.57 -19.37 -6.42
N GLU A 47 16.90 -20.10 -7.50
CA GLU A 47 16.54 -19.67 -8.87
C GLU A 47 15.04 -19.38 -9.05
N ALA A 48 14.19 -20.19 -8.42
CA ALA A 48 12.74 -20.01 -8.48
C ALA A 48 12.29 -18.66 -7.90
N GLU A 49 12.93 -18.17 -6.84
CA GLU A 49 12.63 -16.87 -6.24
C GLU A 49 13.28 -15.75 -7.03
N ARG A 50 14.51 -15.94 -7.52
CA ARG A 50 15.23 -14.95 -8.32
C ARG A 50 14.51 -14.60 -9.62
N ALA A 51 13.95 -15.61 -10.29
CA ALA A 51 13.16 -15.42 -11.50
C ALA A 51 11.92 -14.54 -11.28
N LEU A 52 11.36 -14.50 -10.07
CA LEU A 52 10.23 -13.62 -9.75
C LEU A 52 10.67 -12.15 -9.68
N TYR A 53 11.88 -11.88 -9.19
CA TYR A 53 12.41 -10.52 -9.11
C TYR A 53 12.95 -10.03 -10.46
N GLU A 54 13.67 -10.87 -11.20
CA GLU A 54 14.26 -10.51 -12.50
C GLU A 54 13.21 -10.26 -13.59
N ASN A 55 12.10 -11.01 -13.56
CA ASN A 55 11.02 -10.82 -14.54
C ASN A 55 9.97 -9.80 -14.09
N GLN A 56 10.12 -9.21 -12.91
CA GLN A 56 9.16 -8.24 -12.40
C GLN A 56 9.20 -6.96 -13.25
N PRO A 57 8.08 -6.55 -13.86
CA PRO A 57 8.08 -5.34 -14.65
C PRO A 57 8.14 -4.09 -13.77
N ILE A 58 8.85 -3.07 -14.25
CA ILE A 58 9.05 -1.79 -13.53
C ILE A 58 7.72 -1.13 -13.16
N TRP A 59 6.70 -1.23 -14.03
CA TRP A 59 5.38 -0.64 -13.76
C TRP A 59 4.71 -1.26 -12.51
N ALA A 60 4.94 -2.54 -12.23
CA ALA A 60 4.37 -3.20 -11.06
C ALA A 60 5.05 -2.73 -9.77
N THR A 61 6.36 -2.49 -9.81
CA THR A 61 7.10 -1.86 -8.70
C THR A 61 6.63 -0.42 -8.45
N MET A 62 6.34 0.34 -9.50
CA MET A 62 5.76 1.69 -9.37
C MET A 62 4.34 1.66 -8.79
N ALA A 63 3.49 0.72 -9.23
CA ALA A 63 2.16 0.53 -8.68
C ALA A 63 2.22 0.14 -7.20
N PHE A 64 3.16 -0.73 -6.82
CA PHE A 64 3.40 -1.09 -5.42
C PHE A 64 3.82 0.12 -4.58
N ALA A 65 4.75 0.94 -5.07
CA ALA A 65 5.16 2.18 -4.40
C ALA A 65 3.95 3.09 -4.13
N ILE A 66 3.11 3.33 -5.14
CA ILE A 66 1.91 4.16 -5.01
C ILE A 66 0.93 3.55 -4.02
N ALA A 67 0.74 2.24 -4.06
CA ALA A 67 -0.13 1.51 -3.14
C ALA A 67 0.28 1.72 -1.68
N VAL A 68 1.54 1.44 -1.33
CA VAL A 68 1.98 1.42 0.07
C VAL A 68 2.21 2.83 0.62
N TRP A 69 2.84 3.73 -0.14
CA TRP A 69 3.05 5.11 0.29
C TRP A 69 1.75 5.91 0.32
N GLY A 70 0.91 5.74 -0.71
CA GLY A 70 -0.43 6.30 -0.75
C GLY A 70 -1.26 5.79 0.41
N GLY A 71 -1.27 4.48 0.67
CA GLY A 71 -2.07 3.90 1.74
C GLY A 71 -1.57 4.30 3.13
N ALA A 72 -0.25 4.45 3.33
CA ALA A 72 0.33 4.94 4.59
C ALA A 72 -0.08 6.39 4.85
N LEU A 73 0.10 7.28 3.86
CA LEU A 73 -0.32 8.68 3.96
C LEU A 73 -1.83 8.82 4.13
N GLY A 74 -2.61 8.03 3.40
CA GLY A 74 -4.07 8.01 3.48
C GLY A 74 -4.58 7.55 4.84
N SER A 75 -3.98 6.49 5.40
CA SER A 75 -4.32 5.97 6.73
C SER A 75 -3.93 6.94 7.85
N LEU A 76 -2.77 7.60 7.71
CA LEU A 76 -2.36 8.66 8.63
C LEU A 76 -3.32 9.85 8.55
N ALA A 77 -3.69 10.29 7.35
CA ALA A 77 -4.67 11.35 7.15
C ALA A 77 -6.06 10.98 7.71
N LEU A 78 -6.42 9.70 7.69
CA LEU A 78 -7.66 9.17 8.28
C LEU A 78 -7.65 9.33 9.81
N LEU A 79 -6.55 8.95 10.49
CA LEU A 79 -6.34 9.20 11.92
C LEU A 79 -6.40 10.69 12.27
N LEU A 80 -5.83 11.54 11.40
CA LEU A 80 -5.87 13.00 11.53
C LEU A 80 -7.22 13.62 11.12
N ARG A 81 -8.20 12.81 10.73
CA ARG A 81 -9.56 13.19 10.30
C ARG A 81 -9.58 14.25 9.20
N LYS A 82 -8.67 14.14 8.24
CA LYS A 82 -8.57 15.08 7.12
C LYS A 82 -9.43 14.65 5.94
N ARG A 83 -10.08 15.61 5.27
CA ARG A 83 -11.00 15.35 4.13
C ARG A 83 -10.37 14.63 2.93
N TRP A 84 -9.06 14.80 2.74
CA TRP A 84 -8.28 14.25 1.62
C TRP A 84 -7.85 12.79 1.84
N ALA A 85 -8.01 12.25 3.05
CA ALA A 85 -7.71 10.84 3.35
C ALA A 85 -8.42 9.88 2.39
N ARG A 86 -9.69 10.18 2.06
CA ARG A 86 -10.50 9.36 1.13
C ARG A 86 -9.89 9.29 -0.27
N ALA A 87 -9.49 10.43 -0.83
CA ALA A 87 -8.91 10.47 -2.17
C ALA A 87 -7.59 9.70 -2.24
N VAL A 88 -6.74 9.86 -1.22
CA VAL A 88 -5.44 9.19 -1.15
C VAL A 88 -5.59 7.67 -0.97
N LEU A 89 -6.54 7.22 -0.14
CA LEU A 89 -6.84 5.80 0.00
C LEU A 89 -7.41 5.18 -1.28
N LEU A 90 -8.21 5.91 -2.06
CA LEU A 90 -8.68 5.45 -3.36
C LEU A 90 -7.54 5.29 -4.36
N ILE A 91 -6.59 6.23 -4.40
CA ILE A 91 -5.39 6.13 -5.25
C ILE A 91 -4.55 4.91 -4.85
N SER A 92 -4.36 4.68 -3.54
CA SER A 92 -3.68 3.49 -3.02
C SER A 92 -4.39 2.20 -3.45
N LEU A 93 -5.71 2.17 -3.37
CA LEU A 93 -6.52 1.01 -3.79
C LEU A 93 -6.34 0.70 -5.29
N ILE A 94 -6.30 1.74 -6.14
CA ILE A 94 -6.01 1.57 -7.57
C ILE A 94 -4.60 0.99 -7.76
N GLY A 95 -3.61 1.48 -7.00
CA GLY A 95 -2.25 0.94 -7.04
C GLY A 95 -2.20 -0.56 -6.73
N ILE A 96 -2.95 -1.02 -5.71
CA ILE A 96 -3.05 -2.44 -5.36
C ILE A 96 -3.71 -3.26 -6.48
N ILE A 97 -4.78 -2.74 -7.08
CA ILE A 97 -5.48 -3.42 -8.17
C ILE A 97 -4.52 -3.62 -9.35
N VAL A 98 -3.86 -2.54 -9.77
CA VAL A 98 -2.89 -2.59 -10.88
C VAL A 98 -1.73 -3.53 -10.55
N GLN A 99 -1.22 -3.49 -9.32
CA GLN A 99 -0.15 -4.41 -8.88
C GLN A 99 -0.57 -5.88 -8.99
N ASN A 100 -1.80 -6.21 -8.60
CA ASN A 100 -2.26 -7.58 -8.44
C ASN A 100 -2.98 -8.14 -9.68
N ASP A 101 -3.14 -7.36 -10.75
CA ASP A 101 -3.87 -7.78 -11.94
C ASP A 101 -3.15 -8.93 -12.67
N PRO A 102 -3.68 -10.17 -12.61
CA PRO A 102 -3.05 -11.34 -13.25
C PRO A 102 -3.04 -11.21 -14.77
N PHE A 103 -3.96 -10.43 -15.32
CA PHE A 103 -4.11 -10.20 -16.75
C PHE A 103 -2.92 -9.46 -17.37
N VAL A 104 -2.19 -8.67 -16.58
CA VAL A 104 -0.96 -7.99 -17.02
C VAL A 104 0.25 -8.92 -16.85
N PHE A 105 0.27 -9.73 -15.79
CA PHE A 105 1.30 -10.75 -15.54
C PHE A 105 1.35 -11.87 -16.60
N PHE A 106 0.20 -12.31 -17.13
CA PHE A 106 0.13 -13.39 -18.12
C PHE A 106 0.44 -12.98 -19.57
N LYS A 107 0.66 -11.68 -19.83
CA LYS A 107 0.91 -11.15 -21.18
C LYS A 107 2.37 -10.75 -21.44
N GLN A 108 3.29 -11.12 -20.54
CA GLN A 108 4.74 -11.00 -20.66
C GLN A 108 5.36 -12.39 -20.81
#